data_AF-A0A815UVZ8-F1
#
_entry.id   AF-A0A815UVZ8-F1
#
_cell.length_a   1.000
_cell.length_b   1.000
_cell.length_c   1.000
_cell.angle_alpha   90.00
_cell.angle_beta   90.00
_cell.angle_gamma   90.00
#
_symmetry.space_group_name_H-M   'P 1'
#
loop_
_entity.id
_entity.type
_entity.pdbx_description
1 polymer ?
#
loop_
_entity_poly.entity_id
_entity_poly.type
_entity_poly.pdbx_seq_one_letter_code
_entity_poly.pdbx_strand_id
1 'polypeptide(L)'
;MFDSFKDHGFISISEKADRETLNTIEDNYYIEHNFDPKEYELQKLLSTLNGNPFLNISDVITRRDHLKTQLTAVSKRVSKLILENSSSYTTELQRVTVLTGALQDSIETCHKARR
;
A
#
# COMPACT_ATOMS: atom_id res chain seq x y z
N MET A 1 8.61 37.24 -7.78
CA MET A 1 8.91 37.05 -6.34
C MET A 1 8.02 35.93 -5.79
N PHE A 2 8.20 34.71 -6.30
CA PHE A 2 7.57 33.50 -5.76
C PHE A 2 8.63 32.40 -5.85
N ASP A 3 9.67 32.59 -5.04
CA ASP A 3 10.76 31.64 -4.88
C ASP A 3 10.55 30.87 -3.58
N SER A 4 10.79 29.57 -3.65
CA SER A 4 11.05 28.66 -2.54
C SER A 4 9.89 28.34 -1.59
N PHE A 5 8.98 27.48 -2.03
CA PHE A 5 8.50 26.42 -1.15
C PHE A 5 9.51 25.27 -1.18
N LYS A 6 10.54 25.37 -0.33
CA LYS A 6 11.39 24.24 0.02
C LYS A 6 10.53 23.24 0.81
N ASP A 7 9.91 22.31 0.10
CA ASP A 7 9.21 21.13 0.64
C ASP A 7 10.20 20.05 1.11
N HIS A 8 11.13 20.45 1.97
CA HIS A 8 11.97 19.53 2.72
C HIS A 8 11.89 19.90 4.19
N GLY A 9 10.96 19.26 4.91
CA GLY A 9 11.08 19.13 6.36
C GLY A 9 9.83 19.19 7.23
N PHE A 10 8.62 19.37 6.69
CA PHE A 10 7.40 19.30 7.51
C PHE A 10 6.62 18.02 7.21
N ILE A 11 7.10 16.91 7.78
CA ILE A 11 6.23 15.75 7.97
C ILE A 11 5.05 16.26 8.79
N SER A 12 3.85 16.24 8.21
CA SER A 12 2.67 16.66 8.96
C SER A 12 2.52 15.76 10.20
N ILE A 13 1.99 16.29 11.31
CA ILE A 13 1.77 15.50 12.53
C ILE A 13 0.95 14.23 12.22
N SER A 14 0.03 14.30 11.25
CA SER A 14 -0.71 13.13 10.74
C SER A 14 0.21 12.10 10.07
N GLU A 15 1.20 12.50 9.28
CA GLU A 15 2.12 11.57 8.63
C GLU A 15 3.07 10.89 9.61
N LYS A 16 3.46 11.58 10.69
CA LYS A 16 4.26 10.98 11.76
C LYS A 16 3.43 9.94 12.52
N ALA A 17 2.22 10.30 12.92
CA ALA A 17 1.29 9.41 13.62
C ALA A 17 0.90 8.19 12.77
N ASP A 18 0.66 8.40 11.47
CA ASP A 18 0.37 7.30 10.54
C ASP A 18 1.59 6.36 10.42
N ARG A 19 2.83 6.87 10.38
CA ARG A 19 4.04 6.01 10.38
C ARG A 19 4.22 5.23 11.68
N GLU A 20 4.01 5.87 12.82
CA GLU A 20 4.07 5.18 14.11
C GLU A 20 3.02 4.07 14.17
N THR A 21 1.81 4.31 13.66
CA THR A 21 0.74 3.31 13.54
C THR A 21 1.12 2.17 12.58
N LEU A 22 1.76 2.47 11.45
CA LEU A 22 2.22 1.44 10.52
C LEU A 22 3.30 0.55 11.14
N ASN A 23 4.16 1.11 11.99
CA ASN A 23 5.19 0.35 12.70
C ASN A 23 4.64 -0.59 13.77
N THR A 24 3.35 -0.47 14.15
CA THR A 24 2.71 -1.42 15.09
C THR A 24 2.06 -2.61 14.38
N ILE A 25 2.09 -2.66 13.04
CA ILE A 25 1.57 -3.80 12.28
C ILE A 25 2.52 -4.97 12.46
N GLU A 26 1.96 -6.14 12.77
CA GLU A 26 2.73 -7.33 13.08
C GLU A 26 3.21 -8.02 11.80
N ASP A 27 4.41 -8.61 11.85
CA ASP A 27 5.05 -9.26 10.71
C ASP A 27 4.18 -10.38 10.10
N ASN A 28 3.32 -11.01 10.90
CA ASN A 28 2.36 -12.03 10.47
C ASN A 28 1.43 -11.54 9.35
N TYR A 29 1.11 -10.24 9.30
CA TYR A 29 0.26 -9.67 8.26
C TYR A 29 0.93 -9.56 6.88
N TYR A 30 2.24 -9.77 6.81
CA TYR A 30 3.00 -9.73 5.56
C TYR A 30 3.22 -11.11 4.93
N ILE A 31 2.67 -12.18 5.54
CA ILE A 31 2.77 -13.54 5.01
C ILE A 31 1.89 -13.68 3.77
N GLU A 32 2.51 -13.91 2.61
CA GLU A 32 1.83 -13.91 1.29
C GLU A 32 0.90 -15.11 1.06
N HIS A 33 1.12 -16.23 1.75
CA HIS A 33 0.42 -17.49 1.50
C HIS A 33 -0.11 -18.12 2.80
N ASN A 34 -1.32 -18.67 2.74
CA ASN A 34 -1.97 -19.44 3.82
C ASN A 34 -2.14 -18.73 5.17
N PHE A 35 -2.09 -17.38 5.19
CA PHE A 35 -2.41 -16.61 6.38
C PHE A 35 -3.90 -16.22 6.40
N ASP A 36 -4.64 -16.58 7.46
CA ASP A 36 -5.99 -16.04 7.71
C ASP A 36 -5.93 -15.00 8.85
N PRO A 37 -6.02 -13.70 8.53
CA PRO A 37 -6.02 -12.64 9.52
C PRO A 37 -7.14 -12.76 10.56
N LYS A 38 -8.29 -13.35 10.18
CA LYS A 38 -9.44 -13.47 11.09
C LYS A 38 -9.15 -14.50 12.17
N GLU A 39 -8.65 -15.67 11.76
CA GLU A 39 -8.27 -16.74 12.68
C GLU A 39 -7.12 -16.29 13.59
N TYR A 40 -6.11 -15.62 13.04
CA TYR A 40 -5.00 -15.07 13.81
C TYR A 40 -5.47 -14.12 14.92
N GLU A 41 -6.35 -13.18 14.59
CA GLU A 41 -6.89 -12.23 15.56
C GLU A 41 -7.77 -12.87 16.62
N LEU A 42 -8.58 -13.87 16.24
CA LEU A 42 -9.39 -14.63 17.18
C LEU A 42 -8.53 -15.43 18.15
N GLN A 43 -7.51 -16.13 17.66
CA GLN A 43 -6.56 -16.86 18.50
C GLN A 43 -5.82 -15.94 19.46
N LYS A 44 -5.45 -14.74 19.02
CA LYS A 44 -4.81 -13.73 19.87
C LYS A 44 -5.73 -13.27 20.99
N LEU A 45 -6.99 -12.95 20.68
CA LEU A 45 -7.99 -12.60 21.67
C LEU A 45 -8.20 -13.75 22.67
N LEU A 46 -8.29 -15.00 22.20
CA LEU A 46 -8.43 -16.17 23.07
C LEU A 46 -7.19 -16.38 23.97
N SER A 47 -5.99 -16.13 23.44
CA SER A 47 -4.74 -16.24 24.20
C SER A 47 -4.68 -15.24 25.36
N THR A 48 -5.26 -14.04 25.19
CA THR A 48 -5.31 -13.03 26.26
C THR A 48 -6.27 -13.39 27.40
N LEU A 49 -7.16 -14.36 27.20
CA LEU A 49 -8.14 -14.76 28.23
C LEU A 49 -7.51 -15.51 29.41
N ASN A 50 -6.29 -16.05 29.31
CA ASN A 50 -5.60 -16.75 30.41
C ASN A 50 -6.49 -17.80 31.13
N GLY A 51 -7.32 -18.53 30.39
CA GLY A 51 -8.26 -19.52 30.93
C GLY A 51 -9.59 -18.95 31.44
N ASN A 52 -9.85 -17.66 31.26
CA ASN A 52 -11.16 -17.06 31.50
C ASN A 52 -12.15 -17.53 30.41
N PRO A 53 -13.29 -18.14 30.78
CA PRO A 53 -14.28 -18.59 29.81
C PRO A 53 -15.09 -17.43 29.18
N PHE A 54 -14.96 -16.20 29.68
CA PHE A 54 -15.71 -15.04 29.22
C PHE A 54 -14.82 -14.06 28.46
N LEU A 55 -15.20 -13.79 27.20
CA LEU A 55 -14.59 -12.76 26.38
C LEU A 55 -15.09 -11.38 26.82
N ASN A 56 -14.18 -10.51 27.21
CA ASN A 56 -14.51 -9.13 27.55
C ASN A 56 -14.76 -8.32 26.27
N ILE A 57 -15.98 -7.81 26.13
CA ILE A 57 -16.41 -7.03 24.96
C ILE A 57 -15.57 -5.77 24.78
N SER A 58 -15.12 -5.14 25.88
CA SER A 58 -14.26 -3.95 25.82
C SER A 58 -12.91 -4.24 25.17
N ASP A 59 -12.34 -5.42 25.39
CA ASP A 59 -11.06 -5.81 24.80
C ASP A 59 -11.20 -6.08 23.30
N VAL A 60 -12.31 -6.70 22.89
CA VAL A 60 -12.67 -6.90 21.48
C VAL A 60 -12.85 -5.56 20.76
N ILE A 61 -13.56 -4.62 21.39
CA ILE A 61 -13.79 -3.27 20.84
C ILE A 61 -12.45 -2.54 20.68
N THR A 62 -11.62 -2.56 21.73
CA THR A 62 -10.29 -1.93 21.71
C THR A 62 -9.43 -2.50 20.59
N ARG A 63 -9.38 -3.84 20.46
CA ARG A 63 -8.59 -4.49 19.43
C ARG A 63 -9.09 -4.16 18.03
N ARG A 64 -10.41 -4.18 17.83
CA ARG A 64 -11.05 -3.78 16.56
C ARG A 64 -10.70 -2.34 16.20
N ASP A 65 -10.76 -1.42 17.14
CA ASP A 65 -10.51 0.00 16.89
C ASP A 65 -9.02 0.28 16.60
N HIS A 66 -8.13 -0.47 17.23
CA HIS A 66 -6.72 -0.49 16.87
C HIS A 66 -6.51 -0.97 15.42
N LEU A 67 -7.11 -2.10 15.03
CA LEU A 67 -7.03 -2.62 13.66
C LEU A 67 -7.60 -1.63 12.63
N LYS A 68 -8.70 -0.94 12.94
CA LYS A 68 -9.26 0.11 12.05
C LYS A 68 -8.31 1.28 11.87
N THR A 69 -7.61 1.68 12.93
CA THR A 69 -6.61 2.75 12.87
C THR A 69 -5.46 2.35 11.95
N GLN A 70 -4.96 1.11 12.09
CA GLN A 70 -3.95 0.55 11.19
C GLN A 70 -4.43 0.50 9.73
N LEU A 71 -5.64 -0.01 9.48
CA LEU A 71 -6.22 -0.06 8.14
C LEU A 71 -6.30 1.33 7.50
N THR A 72 -6.68 2.34 8.27
CA THR A 72 -6.77 3.73 7.80
C THR A 72 -5.39 4.26 7.40
N ALA A 73 -4.38 4.04 8.24
CA ALA A 73 -3.00 4.44 7.94
C ALA A 73 -2.43 3.74 6.70
N VAL A 74 -2.68 2.43 6.56
CA VAL A 74 -2.29 1.64 5.37
C VAL A 74 -2.99 2.19 4.13
N SER A 75 -4.31 2.37 4.18
CA SER A 75 -5.10 2.87 3.05
C SER A 75 -4.62 4.23 2.55
N LYS A 76 -4.35 5.18 3.47
CA LYS A 76 -3.75 6.47 3.14
C LYS A 76 -2.38 6.31 2.48
N ARG A 77 -1.50 5.48 3.04
CA ARG A 77 -0.14 5.30 2.51
C ARG A 77 -0.15 4.66 1.13
N VAL A 78 -0.97 3.64 0.93
CA VAL A 78 -1.16 2.98 -0.38
C VAL A 78 -1.72 3.98 -1.39
N SER A 79 -2.73 4.77 -1.02
CA SER A 79 -3.30 5.80 -1.91
C SER A 79 -2.25 6.84 -2.29
N LYS A 80 -1.43 7.30 -1.34
CA LYS A 80 -0.33 8.23 -1.61
C LYS A 80 0.69 7.61 -2.57
N LEU A 81 1.10 6.36 -2.35
CA LEU A 81 2.02 5.64 -3.24
C LEU A 81 1.46 5.48 -4.65
N ILE A 82 0.17 5.17 -4.78
CA ILE A 82 -0.50 5.07 -6.09
C ILE A 82 -0.43 6.40 -6.83
N LEU A 83 -0.76 7.50 -6.14
CA LEU A 83 -0.71 8.84 -6.73
C LEU A 83 0.73 9.21 -7.13
N GLU A 84 1.71 8.96 -6.26
CA GLU A 84 3.15 9.21 -6.52
C GLU A 84 3.66 8.43 -7.75
N ASN A 85 3.23 7.17 -7.92
CA ASN A 85 3.70 6.33 -9.03
C ASN A 85 2.86 6.44 -10.31
N SER A 86 1.68 7.07 -10.25
CA SER A 86 0.75 7.15 -11.39
C SER A 86 1.34 7.82 -12.63
N SER A 87 2.15 8.87 -12.44
CA SER A 87 2.80 9.59 -13.53
C SER A 87 3.88 8.74 -14.19
N SER A 88 4.75 8.09 -13.41
CA SER A 88 5.80 7.20 -13.90
C SER A 88 5.22 6.03 -14.69
N TYR A 89 4.15 5.41 -14.18
CA TYR A 89 3.45 4.35 -14.90
C TYR A 89 2.90 4.82 -16.26
N THR A 90 2.30 6.02 -16.30
CA THR A 90 1.78 6.62 -17.54
C THR A 90 2.91 6.90 -18.54
N THR A 91 4.05 7.41 -18.08
CA THR A 91 5.23 7.65 -18.92
C THR A 91 5.77 6.36 -19.52
N GLU A 92 5.90 5.30 -18.73
CA GLU A 92 6.39 4.01 -19.25
C GLU A 92 5.39 3.38 -20.24
N LEU A 93 4.08 3.49 -20.01
CA LEU A 93 3.08 3.07 -21.00
C LEU A 93 3.21 3.83 -22.33
N GLN A 94 3.42 5.14 -22.28
CA GLN A 94 3.63 5.95 -23.47
C GLN A 94 4.90 5.51 -24.21
N ARG A 95 5.99 5.23 -23.48
CA ARG A 95 7.24 4.75 -24.05
C ARG A 95 7.09 3.39 -24.74
N VAL A 96 6.36 2.44 -24.13
CA VAL A 96 6.03 1.15 -24.76
C VAL A 96 5.24 1.34 -26.04
N THR A 97 4.28 2.28 -26.05
CA THR A 97 3.48 2.61 -27.23
C THR A 97 4.35 3.14 -28.38
N VAL A 98 5.26 4.07 -28.08
CA VAL A 98 6.21 4.62 -29.06
C VAL A 98 7.11 3.54 -29.63
N LEU A 99 7.68 2.69 -28.77
CA LEU A 99 8.55 1.60 -29.21
C LEU A 99 7.81 0.60 -30.10
N THR A 100 6.57 0.26 -29.75
CA THR A 100 5.72 -0.63 -30.55
C THR A 100 5.42 -0.02 -31.91
N GLY A 101 5.12 1.28 -31.98
CA GLY A 101 4.94 2.00 -33.24
C GLY A 101 6.19 1.94 -34.13
N ALA A 102 7.37 2.26 -33.58
CA ALA A 102 8.62 2.22 -34.33
C ALA A 102 8.97 0.82 -34.85
N LEU A 103 8.68 -0.22 -34.06
CA LEU A 103 8.83 -1.62 -34.48
C LEU A 103 7.87 -1.96 -35.63
N GLN A 104 6.61 -1.54 -35.53
CA GLN A 104 5.61 -1.76 -36.58
C GLN A 104 6.03 -1.09 -37.90
N ASP A 105 6.50 0.16 -37.85
CA ASP A 105 7.00 0.91 -39.01
C ASP A 105 8.21 0.21 -39.66
N SER A 106 9.12 -0.31 -38.84
CA SER A 106 10.29 -1.07 -39.30
C SER A 106 9.86 -2.36 -39.99
N ILE A 107 8.91 -3.09 -39.41
CA ILE A 107 8.33 -4.32 -40.00
C ILE A 107 7.68 -3.99 -41.35
N GLU A 108 6.88 -2.94 -41.43
CA GLU A 108 6.23 -2.52 -42.68
C GLU A 108 7.27 -2.15 -43.76
N THR A 109 8.32 -1.42 -43.37
CA THR A 109 9.42 -1.05 -44.26
C THR A 109 10.15 -2.29 -44.77
N CYS A 110 10.46 -3.27 -43.91
CA CYS A 110 11.06 -4.54 -44.32
C CYS A 110 10.14 -5.32 -45.26
N HIS A 111 8.82 -5.34 -45.01
CA HIS A 111 7.86 -5.97 -45.92
C HIS A 111 7.80 -5.29 -47.29
N LYS A 112 7.84 -3.95 -47.34
CA LYS A 112 7.89 -3.18 -48.59
C LYS A 112 9.18 -3.43 -49.36
N ALA A 113 10.33 -3.45 -48.68
CA ALA A 113 11.63 -3.70 -49.32
C ALA A 113 11.80 -5.14 -49.83
N ARG A 114 11.06 -6.11 -49.25
CA ARG A 114 11.09 -7.52 -49.66
C ARG A 114 10.21 -7.81 -50.90
N ARG A 115 9.20 -6.98 -51.14
CA ARG A 115 8.31 -7.09 -52.32
C ARG A 115 8.98 -6.48 -53.54
#